data_AF-A0A5K1F9V9-F1
#
_entry.id   AF-A0A5K1F9V9-F1
#
_cell.length_a   1.000
_cell.length_b   1.000
_cell.length_c   1.000
_cell.angle_alpha   90.00
_cell.angle_beta   90.00
_cell.angle_gamma   90.00
#
_symmetry.space_group_name_H-M   'P 1'
#
loop_
_entity.id
_entity.type
_entity.pdbx_description
1 polymer ?
#
loop_
_entity_poly.entity_id
_entity_poly.type
_entity_poly.pdbx_seq_one_letter_code
_entity_poly.pdbx_strand_id
1 'polypeptide(L)' 'TGGNPALGEQAAEESKEAISDALKDSDLVFIAAGMGGGTGSGAAPVVAQISKDAGYLTVGVVTYPFSFEGRKRSLQ' A
#
# COMPACT_ATOMS: atom_id res chain seq x y z
N THR A 1 -8.85 5.11 8.75
CA THR A 1 -9.29 5.10 7.34
C THR A 1 -10.73 4.62 7.14
N GLY A 2 -11.29 3.72 7.97
CA GLY A 2 -12.73 3.37 7.91
C GLY A 2 -13.20 2.70 6.60
N GLY A 3 -12.27 2.09 5.85
CA GLY A 3 -12.54 1.56 4.52
C GLY A 3 -12.57 2.61 3.41
N ASN A 4 -12.00 3.79 3.63
CA ASN A 4 -11.74 4.78 2.59
C ASN A 4 -10.25 4.71 2.16
N PRO A 5 -9.94 4.30 0.92
CA PRO A 5 -8.59 4.26 0.38
C PRO A 5 -7.89 5.61 0.36
N ALA A 6 -8.61 6.70 0.04
CA ALA A 6 -8.02 8.04 -0.06
C ALA A 6 -7.39 8.50 1.26
N LEU A 7 -7.99 8.13 2.41
CA LEU A 7 -7.40 8.41 3.72
C LEU A 7 -6.15 7.57 3.99
N GLY A 8 -6.07 6.36 3.44
CA GLY A 8 -4.87 5.52 3.54
C GLY A 8 -3.72 6.08 2.70
N GLU A 9 -4.03 6.53 1.50
CA GLU A 9 -3.09 7.21 0.60
C GLU A 9 -2.55 8.50 1.24
N GLN A 10 -3.43 9.39 1.71
CA GLN A 10 -3.03 10.62 2.39
C GLN A 10 -2.13 10.34 3.60
N ALA A 11 -2.48 9.36 4.43
CA ALA A 11 -1.66 8.99 5.59
C ALA A 11 -0.27 8.45 5.20
N ALA A 12 -0.17 7.75 4.06
CA ALA A 12 1.11 7.25 3.56
C ALA A 12 1.97 8.40 2.98
N GLU A 13 1.37 9.34 2.25
CA GLU A 13 2.05 10.53 1.75
C GLU A 13 2.55 11.43 2.89
N GLU A 14 1.73 11.62 3.93
CA GLU A 14 2.14 12.35 5.15
C GLU A 14 3.33 11.68 5.85
N SER A 15 3.43 10.35 5.74
CA SER A 15 4.50 9.55 6.37
C SER A 15 5.64 9.21 5.43
N LYS A 16 5.75 9.88 4.27
CA LYS A 16 6.70 9.52 3.20
C LYS A 16 8.15 9.48 3.65
N GLU A 17 8.58 10.42 4.48
CA GLU A 17 9.94 10.45 5.03
C GLU A 17 10.20 9.22 5.90
N ALA A 18 9.30 8.92 6.84
CA ALA A 18 9.41 7.76 7.71
C ALA A 18 9.41 6.43 6.93
N ILE A 19 8.61 6.34 5.86
CA ILE A 19 8.59 5.16 4.97
C ILE A 19 9.92 5.05 4.21
N SER A 20 10.43 6.16 3.67
CA SER A 20 11.69 6.16 2.92
C SER A 20 12.87 5.75 3.80
N ASP A 21 12.93 6.27 5.03
CA ASP A 21 13.94 5.91 6.02
C ASP A 21 13.84 4.43 6.40
N ALA A 22 12.64 3.89 6.53
CA ALA A 22 12.43 2.47 6.85
C ALA A 22 12.86 1.52 5.71
N LEU A 23 12.85 1.99 4.46
CA LEU A 23 13.23 1.21 3.28
C LEU A 23 14.71 1.37 2.91
N LYS A 24 15.43 2.28 3.57
CA LYS A 24 16.81 2.62 3.23
C LYS A 24 17.73 1.40 3.19
N ASP A 25 18.64 1.39 2.24
CA ASP A 25 19.66 0.35 2.03
C ASP A 25 19.08 -1.05 1.74
N SER A 26 17.81 -1.13 1.32
CA SER A 26 17.20 -2.39 0.88
C SER A 26 17.65 -2.76 -0.53
N ASP A 27 17.87 -4.05 -0.80
CA ASP A 27 18.01 -4.55 -2.18
C ASP A 27 16.65 -4.94 -2.79
N LEU A 28 15.77 -5.47 -1.94
CA LEU A 28 14.49 -6.07 -2.31
C LEU A 28 13.43 -5.75 -1.24
N VAL A 29 12.29 -5.23 -1.69
CA VAL A 29 11.17 -4.84 -0.83
C VAL A 29 9.94 -5.64 -1.22
N PHE A 30 9.37 -6.37 -0.25
CA PHE A 30 8.09 -7.04 -0.40
C PHE A 30 6.98 -6.23 0.25
N ILE A 31 5.91 -5.96 -0.51
CA ILE A 31 4.75 -5.21 -0.04
C ILE A 31 3.57 -6.17 0.00
N ALA A 32 3.20 -6.57 1.22
CA ALA A 32 2.05 -7.44 1.46
C ALA A 32 0.84 -6.61 1.90
N ALA A 33 -0.26 -6.68 1.15
CA ALA A 33 -1.46 -5.93 1.48
C ALA A 33 -2.75 -6.65 1.06
N GLY A 34 -3.81 -6.47 1.83
CA GLY A 34 -5.17 -6.83 1.42
C GLY A 34 -5.85 -5.66 0.70
N MET A 35 -6.31 -5.92 -0.53
CA MET A 35 -7.09 -4.97 -1.32
C MET A 35 -8.55 -4.90 -0.84
N GLY A 36 -9.27 -3.87 -1.30
CA GLY A 36 -10.60 -3.53 -0.80
C GLY A 36 -10.62 -2.84 0.56
N GLY A 37 -9.47 -2.62 1.19
CA GLY A 37 -9.33 -1.96 2.49
C GLY A 37 -9.38 -0.43 2.41
N GLY A 38 -9.10 0.23 3.53
CA GLY A 38 -8.75 1.66 3.51
C GLY A 38 -7.24 1.83 3.42
N THR A 39 -6.54 1.39 4.47
CA THR A 39 -5.09 1.57 4.56
C THR A 39 -4.33 0.74 3.52
N GLY A 40 -4.62 -0.56 3.38
CA GLY A 40 -3.93 -1.41 2.40
C GLY A 40 -4.09 -0.90 0.96
N SER A 41 -5.33 -0.71 0.50
CA SER A 41 -5.62 -0.20 -0.84
C SER A 41 -5.02 1.17 -1.14
N GLY A 42 -5.01 2.10 -0.17
CA GLY A 42 -4.51 3.46 -0.37
C GLY A 42 -2.99 3.61 -0.17
N ALA A 43 -2.44 2.98 0.87
CA ALA A 43 -1.05 3.16 1.25
C ALA A 43 -0.08 2.24 0.48
N ALA A 44 -0.50 1.01 0.13
CA ALA A 44 0.39 0.07 -0.54
C ALA A 44 0.95 0.59 -1.88
N PRO A 45 0.16 1.26 -2.75
CA PRO A 45 0.68 1.87 -3.96
C PRO A 45 1.71 2.97 -3.68
N VAL A 46 1.48 3.81 -2.65
CA VAL A 46 2.39 4.88 -2.26
C VAL A 46 3.74 4.31 -1.78
N VAL A 47 3.70 3.30 -0.90
CA VAL A 47 4.91 2.60 -0.43
C VAL A 47 5.65 1.94 -1.59
N ALA A 48 4.93 1.34 -2.53
CA ALA A 48 5.52 0.72 -3.72
C ALA A 48 6.22 1.75 -4.61
N GLN A 49 5.60 2.92 -4.79
CA GLN A 49 6.17 4.00 -5.57
C GLN A 49 7.45 4.53 -4.91
N ILE A 50 7.43 4.78 -3.59
CA ILE A 50 8.61 5.21 -2.83
C ILE A 50 9.75 4.20 -2.96
N SER A 51 9.46 2.90 -2.76
CA SER A 51 10.45 1.83 -2.90
C SER A 51 11.06 1.77 -4.30
N LYS A 52 10.23 1.91 -5.33
CA LYS A 52 10.66 1.85 -6.73
C LYS A 52 11.49 3.08 -7.12
N ASP A 53 11.09 4.27 -6.67
CA ASP A 53 11.80 5.53 -6.92
C ASP A 53 13.18 5.56 -6.23
N ALA A 54 13.32 4.86 -5.10
CA ALA A 54 14.60 4.66 -4.41
C ALA A 54 15.51 3.63 -5.11
N GLY A 55 15.04 2.94 -6.15
CA GLY A 55 15.83 2.00 -6.95
C GLY A 55 15.84 0.55 -6.45
N TYR A 56 14.97 0.21 -5.49
CA TYR A 56 14.89 -1.14 -4.93
C TYR A 56 14.07 -2.06 -5.82
N LEU A 57 14.38 -3.36 -5.80
CA LEU A 57 13.52 -4.35 -6.44
C LEU A 57 12.24 -4.48 -5.62
N THR A 58 11.11 -4.00 -6.14
CA THR A 58 9.84 -3.98 -5.39
C THR A 58 8.88 -5.08 -5.88
N VAL A 59 8.40 -5.92 -4.97
CA VAL A 59 7.43 -6.99 -5.27
C VAL A 59 6.18 -6.82 -4.41
N GLY A 60 5.04 -6.63 -5.07
CA GLY A 60 3.72 -6.58 -4.41
C GLY A 60 3.08 -7.96 -4.33
N VAL A 61 2.70 -8.41 -3.14
CA VAL A 61 1.92 -9.64 -2.92
C VAL A 61 0.61 -9.23 -2.27
N VAL A 62 -0.46 -9.22 -3.07
CA VAL A 62 -1.76 -8.73 -2.61
C VAL A 62 -2.86 -9.77 -2.70
N THR A 63 -3.79 -9.70 -1.76
CA THR A 63 -5.03 -10.48 -1.80
C THR A 63 -6.19 -9.59 -2.23
N TYR A 64 -7.14 -10.16 -2.97
CA TYR A 64 -8.39 -9.51 -3.32
C TYR A 64 -9.50 -9.98 -2.37
N PRO A 65 -10.48 -9.10 -2.06
CA PRO A 65 -11.57 -9.43 -1.15
C PRO A 65 -12.42 -10.56 -1.72
N PHE A 66 -12.96 -11.40 -0.82
CA PHE A 66 -13.88 -12.45 -1.20
C PHE A 66 -15.21 -11.86 -1.71
N SER A 67 -15.94 -12.64 -2.52
CA SER A 67 -17.23 -12.20 -3.07
C SER A 67 -18.27 -11.84 -1.99
N PHE A 68 -18.20 -12.44 -0.80
CA PHE A 68 -19.13 -12.16 0.30
C PHE A 68 -18.81 -10.89 1.10
N GLU A 69 -17.63 -10.27 0.91
CA GLU A 69 -17.25 -9.04 1.61
C GLU A 69 -17.95 -7.79 1.05
N GLY A 70 -18.71 -7.97 -0.03
CA GLY A 70 -19.58 -6.96 -0.62
C GLY A 70 -18.91 -6.15 -1.72
N ARG A 71 -19.75 -5.67 -2.65
CA ARG A 71 -19.32 -4.97 -3.88
C ARG A 71 -18.47 -3.72 -3.63
N LYS A 72 -18.65 -3.06 -2.48
CA LYS A 72 -17.85 -1.89 -2.12
C LYS A 72 -16.37 -2.23 -1.96
N ARG A 73 -16.05 -3.41 -1.38
CA ARG A 73 -14.67 -3.86 -1.19
C ARG A 73 -14.03 -4.28 -2.52
N SER A 74 -14.78 -4.89 -3.43
CA SER A 74 -14.24 -5.35 -4.73
C SER A 74 -13.91 -4.23 -5.73
N LEU A 75 -14.45 -3.03 -5.53
CA LEU A 75 -14.27 -1.87 -6.44
C LEU A 75 -13.20 -0.87 -5.95
N GLN A 76 -12.55 -1.17 -4.83
CA GLN A 76 -11.56 -0.31 -4.17
C GLN A 76 -10.13 -0.74 -4.40
#